data_AF-A0A7Z9RY51-F1
#
_entry.id   AF-A0A7Z9RY51-F1
#
_cell.length_a   1.000
_cell.length_b   1.000
_cell.length_c   1.000
_cell.angle_alpha   90.00
_cell.angle_beta   90.00
_cell.angle_gamma   90.00
#
_symmetry.space_group_name_H-M   'P 1'
#
loop_
_entity.id
_entity.type
_entity.pdbx_description
1 polymer ?
#
loop_
_entity_poly.entity_id
_entity_poly.type
_entity_poly.pdbx_seq_one_letter_code
_entity_poly.pdbx_strand_id
1 'polypeptide(L)' 'VVEGRRPARQGAAILHQGQKVGEVTSGSPSPTLGVPIACGYVDATISEDSELEVDLRGKSALLKPHPLPFYRRDAQNA' A
#
# COMPACT_ATOMS: atom_id res chain seq x y z
N VAL A 1 -1.23 -1.32 3.32
CA VAL A 1 -2.59 -0.75 3.38
C VAL A 1 -2.49 0.76 3.23
N VAL A 2 -3.35 1.39 2.42
CA VAL A 2 -3.33 2.85 2.24
C VAL A 2 -4.31 3.48 3.23
N GLU A 3 -3.85 4.43 4.05
CA GLU A 3 -4.75 5.16 4.95
C GLU A 3 -5.68 6.12 4.16
N GLY A 4 -6.95 6.16 4.54
CA GLY A 4 -7.98 6.95 3.86
C GLY A 4 -8.80 6.16 2.84
N ARG A 5 -9.57 6.89 2.01
CA ARG A 5 -10.57 6.28 1.09
C ARG A 5 -10.08 6.10 -0.34
N ARG A 6 -8.97 6.73 -0.72
CA ARG A 6 -8.53 6.79 -2.12
C ARG A 6 -7.49 5.69 -2.36
N PRO A 7 -7.70 4.79 -3.34
CA PRO A 7 -6.72 3.76 -3.66
C PRO A 7 -5.52 4.37 -4.36
N ALA A 8 -4.33 3.92 -3.97
CA ALA A 8 -3.14 4.08 -4.80
C ALA A 8 -3.27 3.18 -6.03
N ARG A 9 -3.06 3.75 -7.22
CA ARG A 9 -3.11 3.02 -8.48
C ARG A 9 -1.71 2.69 -8.94
N GLN A 10 -1.60 1.75 -9.88
CA GLN A 10 -0.35 1.48 -10.58
C GLN A 10 0.30 2.79 -11.06
N GLY A 11 1.60 2.93 -10.84
CA GLY A 11 2.37 4.12 -11.18
C GLY A 11 2.40 5.20 -10.09
N ALA A 12 1.65 5.06 -9.00
CA ALA A 12 1.74 6.00 -7.88
C ALA A 12 3.11 5.89 -7.20
N ALA A 13 3.74 7.03 -6.94
CA ALA A 13 5.04 7.09 -6.28
C ALA A 13 4.93 6.70 -4.81
N ILE A 14 5.80 5.81 -4.35
CA ILE A 14 6.00 5.53 -2.92
C ILE A 14 7.09 6.48 -2.42
N LEU A 15 6.80 7.15 -1.32
CA LEU A 15 7.64 8.18 -0.74
C LEU A 15 8.15 7.75 0.63
N HIS A 16 9.38 8.15 0.95
CA HIS A 16 9.94 8.12 2.30
C HIS A 16 10.52 9.50 2.59
N GLN A 17 10.06 10.16 3.67
CA GLN A 17 10.49 11.52 4.01
C GLN A 17 10.37 12.52 2.84
N GLY A 18 9.29 12.37 2.05
CA GLY A 18 9.02 13.21 0.87
C GLY A 18 9.84 12.88 -0.39
N GLN A 19 10.76 11.90 -0.35
CA GLN A 19 11.54 11.47 -1.52
C GLN A 19 10.93 10.21 -2.14
N LYS A 20 10.89 10.12 -3.47
CA LYS A 20 10.45 8.90 -4.16
C LYS A 20 11.47 7.78 -3.92
N VAL A 21 11.00 6.66 -3.39
CA VAL A 21 11.80 5.45 -3.10
C VAL A 21 11.23 4.20 -3.74
N GLY A 22 10.16 4.33 -4.54
CA GLY A 22 9.47 3.18 -5.09
C GLY A 22 8.22 3.52 -5.87
N GLU A 23 7.48 2.48 -6.24
CA GLU A 23 6.29 2.59 -7.07
C GLU A 23 5.27 1.49 -6.79
N VAL A 24 4.00 1.88 -6.79
CA VAL A 24 2.87 0.96 -6.72
C VAL A 24 2.72 0.21 -8.03
N THR A 25 2.67 -1.12 -7.96
CA THR A 25 2.46 -2.01 -9.11
C THR A 25 1.00 -2.37 -9.30
N SER A 26 0.27 -2.57 -8.21
CA SER A 26 -1.18 -2.82 -8.23
C SER A 26 -1.85 -2.23 -7.01
N GLY A 27 -3.08 -1.77 -7.15
CA GLY A 27 -3.85 -1.26 -6.02
C GLY A 27 -5.30 -0.97 -6.34
N SER A 28 -6.16 -1.20 -5.37
CA SER A 28 -7.62 -1.17 -5.50
C SER A 28 -8.30 -0.94 -4.15
N PRO A 29 -9.56 -0.47 -4.14
CA PRO A 29 -10.38 -0.58 -2.93
C PRO A 29 -10.63 -2.06 -2.63
N SER A 30 -10.50 -2.47 -1.36
CA SER A 30 -10.91 -3.81 -0.91
C SER A 30 -12.26 -3.73 -0.20
N PRO A 31 -13.38 -4.16 -0.84
CA PRO A 31 -14.69 -4.17 -0.18
C PRO A 31 -14.71 -5.06 1.07
N THR A 32 -14.00 -6.19 1.03
CA THR A 32 -13.91 -7.15 2.14
C THR A 32 -13.18 -6.58 3.35
N LEU A 33 -12.12 -5.79 3.12
CA LEU A 33 -11.32 -5.21 4.21
C LEU A 33 -11.78 -3.80 4.60
N GLY A 34 -12.69 -3.18 3.83
CA GLY A 34 -13.18 -1.82 4.07
C GLY A 34 -12.12 -0.72 3.84
N VAL A 35 -10.94 -1.06 3.34
CA VAL A 35 -9.80 -0.15 3.15
C VAL A 35 -9.17 -0.33 1.76
N PRO A 36 -8.50 0.69 1.21
CA PRO A 36 -7.71 0.52 0.01
C PRO A 36 -6.42 -0.27 0.30
N ILE A 37 -6.09 -1.20 -0.59
CA ILE A 37 -4.87 -2.00 -0.54
C ILE A 37 -4.05 -1.76 -1.81
N ALA A 38 -2.74 -1.88 -1.67
CA ALA A 38 -1.81 -1.74 -2.77
C ALA A 38 -0.57 -2.59 -2.50
N CYS A 39 0.03 -3.07 -3.58
CA CYS A 39 1.35 -3.69 -3.61
C CYS A 39 2.28 -2.80 -4.45
N GLY A 40 3.55 -2.77 -4.08
CA GLY A 40 4.57 -2.01 -4.79
C GLY A 40 5.96 -2.47 -4.41
N TYR A 41 6.94 -1.98 -5.15
CA TYR A 41 8.35 -2.18 -4.83
C TYR A 41 8.93 -0.90 -4.25
N VAL A 42 9.84 -1.07 -3.30
CA VAL A 42 10.65 0.01 -2.70
C VAL A 42 12.12 -0.35 -2.84
N ASP A 43 12.98 0.66 -2.79
CA ASP A 43 14.42 0.48 -2.79
C ASP A 43 14.84 -0.42 -1.62
N ALA A 44 15.78 -1.34 -1.89
CA ALA A 44 16.21 -2.36 -0.92
C ALA A 44 16.91 -1.79 0.33
N THR A 45 17.28 -0.52 0.30
CA THR A 45 17.89 0.20 1.44
C THR A 45 16.85 0.67 2.46
N ILE A 46 15.56 0.66 2.10
CA ILE A 46 14.46 1.04 2.98
C ILE A 46 14.11 -0.12 3.89
N SER A 47 14.04 0.15 5.20
CA SER A 47 13.61 -0.84 6.19
C SER A 47 12.12 -1.17 6.01
N GLU A 48 11.74 -2.41 6.31
CA GLU A 48 10.32 -2.81 6.34
C GLU A 48 9.52 -2.03 7.40
N ASP A 49 10.18 -1.55 8.45
CA ASP A 49 9.59 -0.76 9.53
C ASP A 49 9.51 0.75 9.20
N SER A 50 10.07 1.18 8.06
CA SER A 50 10.05 2.58 7.67
C SER A 50 8.62 3.06 7.42
N GLU A 51 8.29 4.24 7.94
CA GLU A 51 7.06 4.92 7.58
C GLU A 51 7.14 5.38 6.12
N LEU A 52 6.16 4.96 5.33
CA LEU A 52 6.08 5.23 3.91
C LEU A 52 4.78 5.95 3.60
N GLU A 53 4.83 6.74 2.54
CA GLU A 53 3.66 7.44 2.01
C GLU A 53 3.47 7.06 0.54
N VAL A 54 2.29 7.31 0.00
CA VAL A 54 2.02 7.22 -1.42
C VAL A 54 1.46 8.52 -1.94
N ASP A 55 1.95 8.97 -3.09
CA ASP A 55 1.41 10.15 -3.76
C ASP A 55 0.11 9.82 -4.51
N LEU A 56 -1.00 10.41 -4.06
CA LEU A 56 -2.33 10.31 -4.64
C LEU A 56 -2.71 11.56 -5.45
N ARG A 57 -1.81 11.97 -6.36
CA ARG A 57 -1.91 13.13 -7.25
C ARG A 57 -1.69 14.47 -6.53
N GLY A 58 -0.51 14.64 -5.95
CA GLY A 58 -0.10 15.82 -5.18
C GLY A 58 -0.54 15.81 -3.73
N LYS A 59 -1.09 14.69 -3.24
CA LYS A 59 -1.45 14.51 -1.82
C LYS A 59 -0.88 13.19 -1.35
N SER A 60 -0.03 13.25 -0.33
CA SER A 60 0.51 12.04 0.27
C SER A 60 -0.51 11.39 1.21
N ALA A 61 -0.45 10.07 1.29
CA ALA A 61 -1.23 9.27 2.23
C ALA A 61 -0.33 8.20 2.85
N LEU A 62 -0.44 7.98 4.16
CA LEU A 62 0.36 6.99 4.87
C LEU A 62 0.08 5.57 4.36
N LEU A 63 1.15 4.80 4.25
CA LEU A 63 1.12 3.37 4.01
C LEU A 63 1.42 2.65 5.33
N LYS A 64 0.54 1.74 5.72
CA LYS A 64 0.85 0.74 6.75
C LYS A 64 1.37 -0.54 6.10
N PRO A 65 2.62 -0.96 6.37
CA PRO A 65 3.10 -2.29 6.02
C PRO A 65 2.13 -3.37 6.54
N HIS A 66 1.92 -4.43 5.76
CA HIS A 66 1.07 -5.54 6.18
C HIS A 66 1.59 -6.83 5.58
N PRO A 67 1.76 -7.91 6.37
CA PRO A 67 2.20 -9.20 5.85
C PRO A 67 1.17 -9.76 4.87
N LEU A 68 1.62 -10.44 3.82
CA LEU A 68 0.72 -11.12 2.90
C LEU A 68 0.27 -12.48 3.47
N PRO A 69 -0.92 -12.97 3.07
CA PRO A 69 -1.90 -12.29 2.23
C PRO A 69 -2.72 -11.25 3.01
N PHE A 70 -3.28 -10.26 2.31
CA PHE A 70 -4.18 -9.26 2.92
C PHE A 70 -5.46 -9.87 3.52
N TYR A 71 -5.88 -11.03 3.02
CA TYR A 71 -7.07 -11.74 3.49
C TYR A 71 -6.81 -13.25 3.37
N ARG A 72 -7.22 -14.02 4.38
CA ARG A 72 -7.34 -15.48 4.29
C ARG A 72 -8.80 -15.85 4.52
N ARG A 73 -9.31 -16.76 3.71
CA ARG A 73 -10.57 -17.45 3.99
C ARG A 73 -10.21 -18.71 4.77
N ASP A 74 -10.75 -18.88 5.97
CA ASP A 74 -10.57 -20.10 6.73
C ASP A 74 -11.22 -21.28 6.00
N ALA A 75 -10.51 -22.40 5.91
CA ALA A 75 -10.90 -23.57 5.11
C ALA A 75 -12.06 -24.40 5.71
N GLN A 76 -12.77 -23.90 6.71
CA GLN A 76 -13.69 -24.71 7.52
C GLN A 76 -15.11 -24.87 6.98
N ASN A 77 -15.46 -24.28 5.83
CA ASN A 77 -16.75 -24.54 5.19
C ASN A 77 -16.58 -24.55 3.68
N ALA A 78 -16.29 -25.73 3.11
CA ALA A 78 -16.47 -26.06 1.71
C ALA A 78 -17.30 -27.34 1.62
#